data_AF-A0A9Q0ZIX2-F1
#
_entry.id   AF-A0A9Q0ZIX2-F1
#
_cell.length_a   1.000
_cell.length_b   1.000
_cell.length_c   1.000
_cell.angle_alpha   90.00
_cell.angle_beta   90.00
_cell.angle_gamma   90.00
#
_symmetry.space_group_name_H-M   'P 1'
#
loop_
_entity.id
_entity.type
_entity.pdbx_description
1 polymer ?
#
loop_
_entity_poly.entity_id
_entity_poly.type
_entity_poly.pdbx_seq_one_letter_code
_entity_poly.pdbx_strand_id
1 'polypeptide(L)'
;MDVDPRHYEQIAIKDNDIHSIVVSYLVHNCYRETLEAFVACTGMPEPADYIEDMEKRKEILCCALEGDALKAIELTEQVACDLLENNKDLHFDLLSLHFVELVCAKKCTEALEFAQNKLMPFGKEQKLLEKLENFLSLLAYEEPEKSPIFHLLGLEYRQCVADNLNRAILAHRNLPSYTAVERLIQQAIVVRQSLNQDHGKVRHG
;
A
#
# COMPACT_ATOMS: atom_id res chain seq x y z
N MET A 1 -2.75 26.59 -16.85
CA MET A 1 -2.42 26.49 -18.28
C MET A 1 -3.66 25.91 -18.95
N ASP A 2 -4.27 26.63 -19.89
CA ASP A 2 -5.33 26.08 -20.75
C ASP A 2 -4.66 25.13 -21.74
N VAL A 3 -4.80 23.83 -21.51
CA VAL A 3 -4.38 22.80 -22.47
C VAL A 3 -5.50 22.66 -23.48
N ASP A 4 -5.28 23.06 -24.73
CA ASP A 4 -6.26 22.88 -25.82
C ASP A 4 -6.60 21.38 -25.95
N PRO A 5 -7.86 20.96 -25.76
CA PRO A 5 -8.28 19.57 -25.87
C PRO A 5 -7.99 18.94 -27.25
N ARG A 6 -7.81 19.74 -28.31
CA ARG A 6 -7.46 19.24 -29.65
C ARG A 6 -6.05 18.64 -29.71
N HIS A 7 -5.20 18.90 -28.72
CA HIS A 7 -3.90 18.23 -28.64
C HIS A 7 -4.03 16.73 -28.39
N TYR A 8 -5.13 16.24 -27.79
CA TYR A 8 -5.34 14.80 -27.60
C TYR A 8 -5.46 14.04 -28.93
N GLU A 9 -6.05 14.67 -29.96
CA GLU A 9 -6.23 14.06 -31.29
C GLU A 9 -4.90 13.92 -32.07
N GLN A 10 -3.84 14.58 -31.60
CA GLN A 10 -2.51 14.58 -32.25
C GLN A 10 -1.54 13.60 -31.59
N ILE A 11 -1.92 12.98 -30.47
CA ILE A 11 -1.08 12.03 -29.73
C ILE A 11 -1.51 10.61 -30.08
N ALA A 12 -0.75 9.94 -30.95
CA ALA A 12 -0.93 8.52 -31.22
C ALA A 12 -0.31 7.69 -30.08
N ILE A 13 -1.14 6.91 -29.39
CA ILE A 13 -0.70 5.93 -28.40
C ILE A 13 -0.10 4.74 -29.15
N LYS A 14 1.12 4.37 -28.81
CA LYS A 14 1.80 3.19 -29.35
C LYS A 14 1.67 2.02 -28.37
N ASP A 15 1.75 0.80 -28.88
CA ASP A 15 1.73 -0.41 -28.04
C ASP A 15 2.82 -0.37 -26.96
N ASN A 16 4.00 0.19 -27.28
CA ASN A 16 5.08 0.35 -26.31
C ASN A 16 4.73 1.28 -25.14
N ASP A 17 3.85 2.28 -25.34
CA ASP A 17 3.40 3.16 -24.26
C ASP A 17 2.56 2.34 -23.26
N ILE A 18 1.68 1.48 -23.78
CA ILE A 18 0.84 0.58 -22.98
C ILE A 18 1.71 -0.47 -22.28
N HIS A 19 2.62 -1.12 -23.02
CA HIS A 19 3.51 -2.14 -22.47
C HIS A 19 4.39 -1.58 -21.34
N SER A 20 4.91 -0.35 -21.49
CA SER A 20 5.69 0.31 -20.44
C SER A 20 4.88 0.55 -19.17
N ILE A 21 3.63 0.97 -19.30
CA ILE A 21 2.71 1.14 -18.17
C ILE A 21 2.45 -0.19 -17.45
N VAL A 22 2.24 -1.28 -18.21
CA VAL A 22 2.03 -2.62 -17.65
C VAL A 22 3.30 -3.12 -16.94
N VAL A 23 4.47 -3.01 -17.57
CA VAL A 23 5.76 -3.37 -16.96
C VAL A 23 5.98 -2.61 -15.65
N SER A 24 5.74 -1.29 -15.65
CA SER A 24 5.83 -0.47 -14.43
C SER A 24 4.91 -0.97 -13.32
N TYR A 25 3.68 -1.37 -13.66
CA TYR A 25 2.74 -1.93 -12.69
C TYR A 25 3.21 -3.27 -12.11
N LEU A 26 3.71 -4.18 -12.94
CA LEU A 26 4.20 -5.49 -12.51
C LEU A 26 5.47 -5.37 -11.65
N VAL A 27 6.39 -4.47 -12.00
CA VAL A 27 7.60 -4.17 -11.22
C VAL A 27 7.26 -3.56 -9.86
N HIS A 28 6.33 -2.59 -9.85
CA HIS A 28 5.89 -1.93 -8.62
C HIS A 28 5.28 -2.94 -7.64
N ASN A 29 4.41 -3.84 -8.11
CA ASN A 29 3.72 -4.84 -7.25
C ASN A 29 4.50 -6.16 -7.06
N CYS A 30 5.75 -6.24 -7.49
CA CYS A 30 6.59 -7.45 -7.37
C CYS A 30 6.04 -8.71 -8.07
N TYR A 31 5.28 -8.55 -9.17
CA TYR A 31 4.74 -9.66 -9.96
C TYR A 31 5.76 -10.20 -10.96
N ARG A 32 6.88 -10.74 -10.46
CA ARG A 32 8.01 -11.23 -11.26
C ARG A 32 7.60 -12.20 -12.36
N GLU A 33 6.90 -13.27 -11.99
CA GLU A 33 6.60 -14.37 -12.91
C GLU A 33 5.73 -13.88 -14.08
N THR A 34 4.83 -12.93 -13.78
CA THR A 34 3.99 -12.28 -14.79
C THR A 34 4.80 -11.29 -15.63
N LEU A 35 5.75 -10.56 -15.03
CA LEU A 35 6.64 -9.65 -15.73
C LEU A 35 7.52 -10.41 -16.74
N GLU A 36 8.11 -11.52 -16.35
CA GLU A 36 8.96 -12.35 -17.22
C GLU A 36 8.18 -12.87 -18.43
N ALA A 37 6.98 -13.41 -18.20
CA ALA A 37 6.09 -13.86 -19.27
C ALA A 37 5.67 -12.70 -20.19
N PHE A 38 5.37 -11.52 -19.62
CA PHE A 38 4.95 -10.35 -20.36
C PHE A 38 6.08 -9.80 -21.25
N VAL A 39 7.29 -9.68 -20.70
CA VAL A 39 8.50 -9.25 -21.42
C VAL A 39 8.82 -10.21 -22.57
N ALA A 40 8.75 -11.52 -22.34
CA ALA A 40 8.97 -12.53 -23.37
C ALA A 40 7.96 -12.43 -24.53
N CYS A 41 6.68 -12.11 -24.24
CA CYS A 41 5.64 -11.99 -25.26
C CYS A 41 5.70 -10.65 -26.02
N THR A 42 6.08 -9.56 -25.37
CA THR A 42 6.05 -8.21 -25.94
C THR A 42 7.39 -7.76 -26.55
N GLY A 43 8.49 -8.45 -26.25
CA GLY A 43 9.83 -8.08 -26.69
C GLY A 43 10.35 -6.80 -26.02
N MET A 44 9.76 -6.38 -24.91
CA MET A 44 10.21 -5.23 -24.13
C MET A 44 11.59 -5.50 -23.49
N PRO A 45 12.41 -4.48 -23.23
CA PRO A 45 13.64 -4.68 -22.48
C PRO A 45 13.32 -5.11 -21.04
N GLU A 46 14.07 -6.09 -20.52
CA GLU A 46 13.93 -6.54 -19.14
C GLU A 46 14.43 -5.45 -18.18
N PRO A 47 13.65 -5.12 -17.12
CA PRO A 47 14.04 -4.10 -16.15
C PRO A 47 15.04 -4.68 -15.12
N ALA A 48 16.22 -5.10 -15.59
CA ALA A 48 17.22 -5.82 -14.78
C ALA A 48 17.59 -5.11 -13.47
N ASP A 49 17.64 -3.78 -13.47
CA ASP A 49 17.96 -2.96 -12.28
C ASP A 49 16.92 -3.12 -11.15
N TYR A 50 15.72 -3.61 -11.45
CA TYR A 50 14.62 -3.75 -10.50
C TYR A 50 14.45 -5.18 -9.96
N ILE A 51 15.12 -6.17 -10.56
CA ILE A 51 14.95 -7.60 -10.23
C ILE A 51 15.34 -7.88 -8.77
N GLU A 52 16.51 -7.42 -8.33
CA GLU A 52 16.99 -7.65 -6.95
C GLU A 52 16.13 -6.90 -5.92
N ASP A 53 15.74 -5.67 -6.25
CA ASP A 53 14.83 -4.87 -5.44
C ASP A 53 13.46 -5.53 -5.29
N MET A 54 12.90 -6.04 -6.38
CA MET A 54 11.62 -6.73 -6.39
C MET A 54 11.63 -7.94 -5.47
N GLU A 55 12.71 -8.75 -5.44
CA GLU A 55 12.78 -9.92 -4.54
C GLU A 55 12.80 -9.51 -3.07
N LYS A 56 13.66 -8.55 -2.72
CA LYS A 56 13.72 -8.04 -1.33
C LYS A 56 12.38 -7.48 -0.88
N ARG A 57 11.71 -6.70 -1.74
CA ARG A 57 10.37 -6.18 -1.46
C ARG A 57 9.33 -7.29 -1.40
N LYS A 58 9.36 -8.26 -2.32
CA LYS A 58 8.42 -9.40 -2.34
C LYS A 58 8.48 -10.17 -1.03
N GLU A 59 9.68 -10.45 -0.51
CA GLU A 59 9.84 -11.12 0.77
C GLU A 59 9.19 -10.34 1.93
N ILE A 60 9.45 -9.04 2.01
CA ILE A 60 8.85 -8.15 3.02
C ILE A 60 7.31 -8.17 2.93
N LEU A 61 6.77 -8.03 1.71
CA LEU A 61 5.33 -7.97 1.48
C LEU A 61 4.63 -9.29 1.79
N CYS A 62 5.24 -10.42 1.42
CA CYS A 62 4.72 -11.74 1.78
C CYS A 62 4.64 -11.90 3.30
N CYS A 63 5.68 -11.49 4.04
CA CYS A 63 5.65 -11.54 5.52
C CYS A 63 4.48 -10.73 6.10
N ALA A 64 4.23 -9.51 5.58
CA ALA A 64 3.12 -8.68 6.02
C ALA A 64 1.75 -9.31 5.69
N LEU A 65 1.60 -9.90 4.50
CA LEU A 65 0.35 -10.55 4.06
C LEU A 65 0.04 -11.83 4.86
N GLU A 66 1.07 -12.64 5.12
CA GLU A 66 0.97 -13.91 5.85
C GLU A 66 0.79 -13.71 7.37
N GLY A 67 0.94 -12.48 7.87
CA GLY A 67 0.79 -12.15 9.30
C GLY A 67 2.09 -12.23 10.10
N ASP A 68 3.23 -12.55 9.47
CA ASP A 68 4.56 -12.46 10.07
C ASP A 68 5.09 -11.02 10.05
N ALA A 69 4.35 -10.13 10.71
CA ALA A 69 4.63 -8.70 10.66
C ALA A 69 5.92 -8.31 11.38
N LEU A 70 6.37 -9.10 12.36
CA LEU A 70 7.64 -8.85 13.04
C LEU A 70 8.82 -9.09 12.10
N LYS A 71 8.78 -10.17 11.31
CA LYS A 71 9.77 -10.41 10.25
C LYS A 71 9.69 -9.34 9.17
N ALA A 72 8.49 -8.90 8.79
CA ALA A 72 8.32 -7.79 7.84
C ALA A 72 8.98 -6.49 8.34
N ILE A 73 8.83 -6.15 9.62
CA ILE A 73 9.50 -5.01 10.27
C ILE A 73 11.02 -5.17 10.23
N GLU A 74 11.54 -6.34 10.62
CA GLU A 74 12.98 -6.60 10.62
C GLU A 74 13.60 -6.44 9.23
N LEU A 75 13.00 -7.08 8.22
CA LEU A 75 13.47 -6.99 6.84
C LEU A 75 13.33 -5.56 6.29
N THR A 76 12.28 -4.84 6.67
CA THR A 76 12.11 -3.43 6.27
C THR A 76 13.26 -2.57 6.79
N GLU A 77 13.64 -2.70 8.07
CA GLU A 77 14.76 -1.94 8.65
C GLU A 77 16.12 -2.31 8.03
N GLN A 78 16.28 -3.54 7.52
CA GLN A 78 17.48 -3.93 6.77
C GLN A 78 17.55 -3.30 5.37
N VAL A 79 16.40 -3.03 4.75
CA VAL A 79 16.27 -2.64 3.34
C VAL A 79 16.04 -1.14 3.16
N ALA A 80 15.45 -0.48 4.16
CA ALA A 80 15.11 0.94 4.22
C ALA A 80 15.23 1.44 5.67
N CYS A 81 16.46 1.71 6.10
CA CYS A 81 16.76 2.16 7.45
C CYS A 81 15.96 3.42 7.83
N ASP A 82 15.50 3.50 9.08
CA ASP A 82 14.76 4.63 9.65
C ASP A 82 13.38 4.85 9.01
N LEU A 83 12.93 4.00 8.08
CA LEU A 83 11.65 4.16 7.40
C LEU A 83 10.48 4.11 8.39
N LEU A 84 10.50 3.15 9.33
CA LEU A 84 9.43 2.99 10.30
C LEU A 84 9.53 3.99 11.45
N GLU A 85 10.74 4.48 11.76
CA GLU A 85 10.94 5.58 12.70
C GLU A 85 10.33 6.89 12.18
N ASN A 86 10.53 7.16 10.89
CA ASN A 86 10.00 8.35 10.22
C ASN A 86 8.52 8.23 9.83
N ASN A 87 7.97 7.02 9.77
CA ASN A 87 6.57 6.76 9.41
C ASN A 87 5.86 5.94 10.50
N LYS A 88 5.46 6.64 11.58
CA LYS A 88 4.78 6.03 12.72
C LYS A 88 3.44 5.38 12.38
N ASP A 89 2.68 5.95 11.43
CA ASP A 89 1.42 5.38 10.97
C ASP A 89 1.65 3.95 10.42
N LEU A 90 2.66 3.79 9.54
CA LEU A 90 3.01 2.50 8.97
C LEU A 90 3.56 1.53 10.00
N HIS A 91 4.42 2.00 10.90
CA HIS A 91 4.97 1.15 11.97
C HIS A 91 3.85 0.64 12.88
N PHE A 92 2.92 1.50 13.27
CA PHE A 92 1.75 1.10 14.04
C PHE A 92 0.89 0.07 13.29
N ASP A 93 0.62 0.31 12.00
CA ASP A 93 -0.18 -0.62 11.19
C ASP A 93 0.49 -2.00 11.06
N LEU A 94 1.82 -2.07 10.92
CA LEU A 94 2.57 -3.34 10.92
C LEU A 94 2.51 -4.06 12.28
N LEU A 95 2.74 -3.36 13.38
CA LEU A 95 2.61 -3.96 14.72
C LEU A 95 1.18 -4.45 14.98
N SER A 96 0.18 -3.75 14.44
CA SER A 96 -1.23 -4.11 14.57
C SER A 96 -1.55 -5.42 13.86
N LEU A 97 -0.87 -5.76 12.75
CA LEU A 97 -1.01 -7.09 12.12
C LEU A 97 -0.59 -8.21 13.08
N HIS A 98 0.56 -8.08 13.75
CA HIS A 98 0.99 -9.08 14.72
C HIS A 98 0.05 -9.17 15.92
N PHE A 99 -0.45 -8.03 16.41
CA PHE A 99 -1.47 -8.02 17.46
C PHE A 99 -2.72 -8.79 17.04
N VAL A 100 -3.21 -8.57 15.81
CA VAL A 100 -4.34 -9.30 15.24
C VAL A 100 -4.08 -10.81 15.19
N GLU A 101 -2.88 -11.24 14.80
CA GLU A 101 -2.52 -12.67 14.84
C GLU A 101 -2.62 -13.26 16.25
N LEU A 102 -2.14 -12.55 17.27
CA LEU A 102 -2.23 -13.00 18.65
C LEU A 102 -3.69 -13.11 19.12
N VAL A 103 -4.53 -12.15 18.73
CA VAL A 103 -5.97 -12.17 19.03
C VAL A 103 -6.67 -13.33 18.33
N CYS A 104 -6.43 -13.54 17.03
CA CYS A 104 -6.98 -14.65 16.26
C CYS A 104 -6.53 -16.01 16.80
N ALA A 105 -5.29 -16.11 17.27
CA ALA A 105 -4.76 -17.30 17.94
C ALA A 105 -5.28 -17.49 19.38
N LYS A 106 -6.17 -16.61 19.87
CA LYS A 106 -6.74 -16.62 21.22
C LYS A 106 -5.70 -16.51 22.34
N LYS A 107 -4.56 -15.90 22.04
CA LYS A 107 -3.45 -15.65 22.98
C LYS A 107 -3.62 -14.31 23.69
N CYS A 108 -4.73 -14.14 24.42
CA CYS A 108 -5.12 -12.84 24.98
C CYS A 108 -4.04 -12.21 25.88
N THR A 109 -3.33 -13.01 26.67
CA THR A 109 -2.26 -12.51 27.55
C THR A 109 -1.07 -11.98 26.75
N GLU A 110 -0.62 -12.72 25.73
CA GLU A 110 0.46 -12.29 24.83
C GLU A 110 0.04 -11.04 24.05
N ALA A 111 -1.20 -11.00 23.55
CA ALA A 111 -1.75 -9.84 22.83
C ALA A 111 -1.78 -8.59 23.72
N LEU A 112 -2.22 -8.71 24.97
CA LEU A 112 -2.28 -7.60 25.92
C LEU A 112 -0.89 -7.08 26.27
N GLU A 113 0.05 -7.98 26.57
CA GLU A 113 1.44 -7.62 26.84
C GLU A 113 2.09 -6.94 25.62
N PHE A 114 1.85 -7.48 24.42
CA PHE A 114 2.33 -6.88 23.18
C PHE A 114 1.77 -5.48 22.99
N ALA A 115 0.47 -5.28 23.17
CA ALA A 115 -0.15 -3.96 23.01
C ALA A 115 0.41 -2.96 24.03
N GLN A 116 0.59 -3.36 25.29
CA GLN A 116 1.16 -2.50 26.34
C GLN A 116 2.60 -2.07 26.03
N ASN A 117 3.41 -3.00 25.53
CA ASN A 117 4.83 -2.75 25.30
C ASN A 117 5.12 -2.08 23.95
N LYS A 118 4.36 -2.43 22.90
CA LYS A 118 4.65 -2.04 21.52
C LYS A 118 3.65 -1.02 20.95
N LEU A 119 2.36 -1.08 21.30
CA LEU A 119 1.35 -0.20 20.70
C LEU A 119 1.02 1.04 21.55
N MET A 120 1.01 0.92 22.89
CA MET A 120 0.74 2.06 23.79
C MET A 120 1.65 3.28 23.59
N PRO A 121 2.95 3.14 23.22
CA PRO A 121 3.79 4.31 22.92
C PRO A 121 3.24 5.23 21.81
N PHE A 122 2.41 4.70 20.91
CA PHE A 122 1.76 5.45 19.84
C PHE A 122 0.51 6.22 20.30
N GLY A 123 -0.03 5.93 21.48
CA GLY A 123 -1.25 6.55 22.04
C GLY A 123 -1.12 8.04 22.38
N LYS A 124 0.04 8.67 22.15
CA LYS A 124 0.22 10.13 22.28
C LYS A 124 -0.43 10.92 21.14
N GLU A 125 -0.64 10.27 20.00
CA GLU A 125 -1.23 10.89 18.81
C GLU A 125 -2.71 10.48 18.72
N GLN A 126 -3.63 11.45 18.76
CA GLN A 126 -5.08 11.20 18.85
C GLN A 126 -5.58 10.21 17.79
N LYS A 127 -5.15 10.38 16.54
CA LYS A 127 -5.51 9.49 15.43
C LYS A 127 -5.07 8.04 15.65
N LEU A 128 -3.89 7.82 16.22
CA LEU A 128 -3.36 6.50 16.52
C LEU A 128 -3.98 5.92 17.79
N LEU A 129 -4.35 6.76 18.75
CA LEU A 129 -5.11 6.34 19.93
C LEU A 129 -6.47 5.77 19.55
N GLU A 130 -7.22 6.44 18.66
CA GLU A 130 -8.51 5.93 18.17
C GLU A 130 -8.35 4.58 17.43
N LYS A 131 -7.31 4.43 16.62
CA LYS A 131 -6.96 3.13 16.01
C LYS A 131 -6.65 2.07 17.07
N LEU A 132 -5.85 2.42 18.07
CA LEU A 132 -5.46 1.52 19.16
C LEU A 132 -6.65 1.04 19.97
N GLU A 133 -7.58 1.94 20.33
CA GLU A 133 -8.82 1.59 21.02
C GLU A 133 -9.66 0.60 20.20
N ASN A 134 -9.75 0.80 18.88
CA ASN A 134 -10.40 -0.16 18.00
C ASN A 134 -9.71 -1.54 18.10
N PHE A 135 -8.40 -1.65 17.88
CA PHE A 135 -7.70 -2.93 17.98
C PHE A 135 -7.86 -3.59 19.36
N LEU A 136 -7.68 -2.84 20.45
CA LEU A 136 -7.82 -3.37 21.80
C LEU A 136 -9.24 -3.87 22.09
N SER A 137 -10.27 -3.25 21.50
CA SER A 137 -11.65 -3.71 21.68
C SER A 137 -11.89 -5.13 21.16
N LEU A 138 -11.06 -5.64 20.24
CA LEU A 138 -11.13 -7.04 19.78
C LEU A 138 -10.95 -8.04 20.93
N LEU A 139 -10.17 -7.69 21.97
CA LEU A 139 -9.96 -8.54 23.14
C LEU A 139 -11.22 -8.72 24.00
N ALA A 140 -12.22 -7.84 23.85
CA ALA A 140 -13.47 -7.92 24.59
C ALA A 140 -14.44 -8.96 24.01
N TYR A 141 -14.17 -9.51 22.82
CA TYR A 141 -15.02 -10.47 22.13
C TYR A 141 -14.43 -11.88 22.21
N GLU A 142 -15.24 -12.86 22.61
CA GLU A 142 -14.84 -14.28 22.59
C GLU A 142 -14.56 -14.79 21.17
N GLU A 143 -15.31 -14.24 20.20
CA GLU A 143 -15.16 -14.48 18.77
C GLU A 143 -14.90 -13.13 18.08
N PRO A 144 -13.61 -12.73 17.90
CA PRO A 144 -13.24 -11.44 17.31
C PRO A 144 -13.88 -11.18 15.93
N GLU A 145 -14.18 -12.24 15.20
CA GLU A 145 -14.76 -12.21 13.85
C GLU A 145 -16.24 -11.76 13.83
N LYS A 146 -16.91 -11.83 14.99
CA LYS A 146 -18.28 -11.32 15.19
C LYS A 146 -18.30 -9.86 15.67
N SER A 147 -17.13 -9.27 15.88
CA SER A 147 -17.00 -7.89 16.33
C SER A 147 -17.46 -6.91 15.24
N PRO A 148 -18.00 -5.73 15.60
CA PRO A 148 -18.25 -4.65 14.63
C PRO A 148 -17.02 -4.22 13.82
N ILE A 149 -15.82 -4.50 14.33
CA ILE A 149 -14.54 -4.16 13.71
C ILE A 149 -13.80 -5.37 13.13
N PHE A 150 -14.52 -6.47 12.81
CA PHE A 150 -13.96 -7.68 12.21
C PHE A 150 -13.15 -7.42 10.92
N HIS A 151 -13.42 -6.32 10.21
CA HIS A 151 -12.69 -5.92 9.01
C HIS A 151 -11.18 -5.73 9.24
N LEU A 152 -10.75 -5.44 10.47
CA LEU A 152 -9.34 -5.36 10.86
C LEU A 152 -8.63 -6.73 10.90
N LEU A 153 -9.39 -7.82 10.96
CA LEU A 153 -8.87 -9.19 10.97
C LEU A 153 -8.68 -9.75 9.55
N GLY A 154 -9.35 -9.14 8.58
CA GLY A 154 -9.48 -9.67 7.22
C GLY A 154 -8.24 -9.44 6.35
N LEU A 155 -8.17 -10.21 5.26
CA LEU A 155 -7.13 -10.11 4.25
C LEU A 155 -7.03 -8.71 3.64
N GLU A 156 -8.16 -8.00 3.49
CA GLU A 156 -8.19 -6.64 2.95
C GLU A 156 -7.34 -5.65 3.77
N TYR A 157 -7.40 -5.75 5.10
CA TYR A 157 -6.55 -4.91 5.96
C TYR A 157 -5.08 -5.24 5.77
N ARG A 158 -4.72 -6.54 5.74
CA ARG A 158 -3.33 -6.97 5.50
C ARG A 158 -2.81 -6.48 4.16
N GLN A 159 -3.63 -6.58 3.11
CA GLN A 159 -3.29 -6.08 1.78
C GLN A 159 -3.07 -4.57 1.79
N CYS A 160 -3.94 -3.80 2.46
CA CYS A 160 -3.76 -2.36 2.60
C CYS A 160 -2.45 -1.99 3.31
N VAL A 161 -2.08 -2.71 4.38
CA VAL A 161 -0.82 -2.49 5.09
C VAL A 161 0.38 -2.86 4.20
N ALA A 162 0.32 -4.00 3.50
CA ALA A 162 1.35 -4.42 2.56
C ALA A 162 1.53 -3.42 1.40
N ASP A 163 0.43 -2.94 0.81
CA ASP A 163 0.47 -1.92 -0.23
C ASP A 163 1.13 -0.64 0.31
N ASN A 164 0.69 -0.13 1.46
CA ASN A 164 1.28 1.06 2.08
C ASN A 164 2.77 0.88 2.41
N LEU A 165 3.16 -0.31 2.88
CA LEU A 165 4.56 -0.67 3.10
C LEU A 165 5.37 -0.61 1.78
N ASN A 166 4.87 -1.23 0.72
CA ASN A 166 5.49 -1.18 -0.59
C ASN A 166 5.67 0.26 -1.09
N ARG A 167 4.62 1.08 -0.99
CA ARG A 167 4.64 2.49 -1.36
C ARG A 167 5.68 3.28 -0.56
N ALA A 168 5.80 3.00 0.74
CA ALA A 168 6.76 3.65 1.62
C ALA A 168 8.21 3.25 1.30
N ILE A 169 8.47 1.97 1.04
CA ILE A 169 9.80 1.48 0.65
C ILE A 169 10.23 2.12 -0.68
N LEU A 170 9.34 2.17 -1.67
CA LEU A 170 9.61 2.83 -2.95
C LEU A 170 9.87 4.34 -2.75
N ALA A 171 9.04 5.02 -1.96
CA ALA A 171 9.23 6.45 -1.66
C ALA A 171 10.58 6.72 -0.98
N HIS A 172 10.99 5.88 -0.03
CA HIS A 172 12.26 5.99 0.67
C HIS A 172 13.47 5.91 -0.30
N ARG A 173 13.31 5.19 -1.40
CA ARG A 173 14.31 5.06 -2.47
C ARG A 173 14.18 6.11 -3.58
N ASN A 174 13.35 7.14 -3.38
CA ASN A 174 12.99 8.14 -4.38
C ASN A 174 12.36 7.55 -5.66
N LEU A 175 11.72 6.38 -5.55
CA LEU A 175 10.95 5.77 -6.61
C LEU A 175 9.46 6.14 -6.50
N PRO A 176 8.68 6.04 -7.60
CA PRO A 176 7.26 6.35 -7.58
C PRO A 176 6.49 5.48 -6.59
N SER A 177 5.85 6.10 -5.60
CA SER A 177 5.04 5.39 -4.59
C SER A 177 3.77 4.77 -5.18
N TYR A 178 3.29 5.24 -6.34
CA TYR A 178 2.11 4.71 -7.01
C TYR A 178 2.50 4.19 -8.39
N THR A 179 1.77 3.20 -8.87
CA THR A 179 1.93 2.67 -10.23
C THR A 179 1.61 3.73 -11.27
N ALA A 180 2.18 3.61 -12.47
CA ALA A 180 1.84 4.47 -13.59
C ALA A 180 0.33 4.45 -13.89
N VAL A 181 -0.29 3.27 -13.84
CA VAL A 181 -1.74 3.09 -14.04
C VAL A 181 -2.56 3.89 -13.02
N GLU A 182 -2.26 3.75 -11.73
CA GLU A 182 -2.97 4.50 -10.68
C GLU A 182 -2.83 6.02 -10.89
N ARG A 183 -1.64 6.49 -11.23
CA ARG A 183 -1.40 7.92 -11.50
C ARG A 183 -2.19 8.42 -12.71
N LEU A 184 -2.23 7.66 -13.79
CA LEU A 184 -3.01 7.99 -14.99
C LEU A 184 -4.51 8.02 -14.67
N ILE A 185 -5.01 7.07 -13.89
CA ILE A 185 -6.42 7.04 -13.45
C ILE A 185 -6.73 8.26 -12.57
N GLN A 186 -5.86 8.58 -11.59
CA GLN A 186 -6.02 9.77 -10.74
C GLN A 186 -6.08 11.05 -11.60
N GLN A 187 -5.19 11.19 -12.57
CA GLN A 187 -5.18 12.32 -13.50
C GLN A 187 -6.49 12.38 -14.31
N ALA A 188 -6.95 11.26 -14.86
CA ALA A 188 -8.20 11.19 -15.61
C ALA A 188 -9.43 11.56 -14.75
N ILE A 189 -9.48 11.11 -13.49
CA ILE A 189 -10.54 11.45 -12.54
C ILE A 189 -10.56 12.95 -12.27
N VAL A 190 -9.40 13.55 -11.96
CA VAL A 190 -9.28 14.99 -11.67
C VAL A 190 -9.67 15.82 -12.90
N VAL A 191 -9.15 15.49 -14.09
CA VAL A 191 -9.48 16.19 -15.33
C VAL A 191 -10.99 16.13 -15.61
N ARG A 192 -11.61 14.96 -15.46
CA ARG A 192 -13.06 14.80 -15.63
C ARG A 192 -13.86 15.65 -14.64
N GLN A 193 -13.43 15.73 -13.38
CA GLN A 193 -14.09 16.56 -12.37
C GLN A 193 -13.96 18.05 -12.71
N SER A 194 -12.78 18.51 -13.11
CA SER A 194 -12.55 19.91 -13.50
C SER A 194 -13.40 20.33 -14.69
N LEU A 195 -13.45 19.52 -15.75
CA LEU A 195 -14.27 19.81 -16.94
C LEU A 195 -15.78 19.85 -16.61
N ASN A 196 -16.25 19.00 -15.70
CA ASN A 196 -17.66 19.01 -15.28
C ASN A 196 -18.02 20.22 -14.40
N GLN A 197 -17.07 20.78 -13.65
CA GLN A 197 -17.32 21.96 -12.81
C GLN A 197 -17.49 23.25 -13.63
N ASP A 198 -16.82 23.38 -14.78
CA ASP A 198 -16.96 24.55 -15.66
C ASP A 198 -18.34 24.65 -16.33
N HIS A 199 -19.03 23.52 -16.51
CA HIS A 199 -20.40 23.51 -17.06
C HIS A 199 -21.47 24.01 -16.06
N GLY A 200 -21.16 24.10 -14.77
CA GLY A 200 -22.11 24.52 -13.72
C GLY A 200 -22.18 26.02 -13.44
N LYS A 201 -21.21 26.83 -13.91
CA LYS A 201 -21.13 28.27 -13.60
C LYS A 201 -21.67 29.21 -14.69
N VAL A 202 -22.09 28.69 -15.86
CA VAL A 202 -22.60 29.50 -16.98
C VAL A 202 -24.13 29.43 -17.06
N ARG A 203 -24.84 29.68 -15.96
CA ARG A 203 -26.30 29.92 -15.98
C ARG A 203 -26.73 30.81 -14.81
N HIS A 204 -26.31 32.07 -14.80
CA HIS A 204 -27.10 33.16 -14.20
C HIS A 204 -26.68 34.47 -14.85
N GLY A 205 -27.38 34.81 -15.93
CA GLY A 205 -27.48 36.14 -16.52
C GLY A 205 -28.95 36.45 -16.72
#